data_AF-A0A328XLA8-F1
#
_entry.id   AF-A0A328XLA8-F1
#
_cell.length_a   1.000
_cell.length_b   1.000
_cell.length_c   1.000
_cell.angle_alpha   90.00
_cell.angle_beta   90.00
_cell.angle_gamma   90.00
#
_symmetry.space_group_name_H-M   'P 1'
#
loop_
_entity.id
_entity.type
_entity.pdbx_description
1 polymer ?
#
loop_
_entity_poly.entity_id
_entity_poly.type
_entity_poly.pdbx_seq_one_letter_code
_entity_poly.pdbx_strand_id
1 'polypeptide(L)'
;MNMLLRVTTTLAAAFTASLAAGTSFADNDCRDPIAEWQPRDVLRQALKAEGWKVRRIRIDDGCYEVRGFDQHGNRVEAKYSPASLRLRELEIENDDDNDEDDDEHHDRDDDHDRKDRRLRTHARTAPNNGIVSGSPSPRNE
;
A
#
# COMPACT_ATOMS: atom_id res chain seq x y z
N MET A 1 33.73 19.81 -73.59
CA MET A 1 32.38 19.81 -74.17
C MET A 1 31.41 19.38 -73.10
N ASN A 2 30.65 20.33 -72.54
CA ASN A 2 29.47 19.99 -71.74
C ASN A 2 28.42 19.35 -72.67
N MET A 3 27.78 18.28 -72.22
CA MET A 3 26.38 18.07 -72.58
C MET A 3 25.64 17.43 -71.42
N LEU A 4 24.80 18.26 -70.81
CA LEU A 4 23.85 17.98 -69.75
C LEU A 4 22.61 17.21 -70.28
N LEU A 5 21.83 16.70 -69.32
CA LEU A 5 20.44 16.19 -69.37
C LEU A 5 20.28 14.77 -69.93
N ARG A 6 19.59 13.82 -69.27
CA ARG A 6 18.18 13.84 -68.83
C ARG A 6 17.97 12.83 -67.67
N VAL A 7 17.49 13.26 -66.49
CA VAL A 7 16.08 13.23 -66.02
C VAL A 7 15.60 11.84 -65.53
N THR A 8 15.45 11.77 -64.19
CA THR A 8 14.43 11.08 -63.38
C THR A 8 14.33 9.56 -63.35
N THR A 9 14.73 9.00 -62.19
CA THR A 9 13.83 8.13 -61.41
C THR A 9 14.20 8.24 -59.94
N THR A 10 13.51 9.11 -59.22
CA THR A 10 13.50 9.14 -57.75
C THR A 10 12.93 7.81 -57.25
N LEU A 11 13.78 6.93 -56.74
CA LEU A 11 13.32 5.75 -56.02
C LEU A 11 12.84 6.22 -54.63
N ALA A 12 11.58 6.64 -54.56
CA ALA A 12 10.93 6.96 -53.31
C ALA A 12 10.74 5.65 -52.51
N ALA A 13 11.70 5.34 -51.64
CA ALA A 13 11.54 4.31 -50.64
C ALA A 13 10.57 4.84 -49.57
N ALA A 14 9.28 4.64 -49.79
CA ALA A 14 8.25 4.87 -48.79
C ALA A 14 8.37 3.81 -47.70
N PHE A 15 9.26 4.03 -46.74
CA PHE A 15 9.24 3.33 -45.46
C PHE A 15 8.01 3.81 -44.68
N THR A 16 6.90 3.10 -44.87
CA THR A 16 5.74 3.22 -43.97
C THR A 16 6.11 2.55 -42.66
N ALA A 17 6.71 3.31 -41.76
CA ALA A 17 6.86 2.91 -40.36
C ALA A 17 5.48 2.97 -39.71
N SER A 18 4.75 1.85 -39.73
CA SER A 18 3.57 1.68 -38.91
C SER A 18 4.02 1.58 -37.45
N LEU A 19 4.03 2.72 -36.74
CA LEU A 19 4.09 2.70 -35.29
C LEU A 19 2.75 2.14 -34.77
N ALA A 20 2.69 0.83 -34.58
CA ALA A 20 1.69 0.24 -33.72
C ALA A 20 2.02 0.71 -32.29
N ALA A 21 1.38 1.79 -31.84
CA ALA A 21 1.38 2.16 -30.45
C ALA A 21 0.59 1.08 -29.69
N GLY A 22 1.32 0.12 -29.11
CA GLY A 22 0.74 -0.81 -28.15
C GLY A 22 0.23 -0.03 -26.95
N THR A 23 -1.01 -0.27 -26.53
CA THR A 23 -1.51 0.25 -25.26
C THR A 23 -0.79 -0.46 -24.14
N SER A 24 0.20 0.21 -23.54
CA SER A 24 0.82 -0.23 -22.29
C SER A 24 -0.19 -0.04 -21.17
N PHE A 25 -1.03 -1.05 -20.93
CA PHE A 25 -1.77 -1.16 -19.68
C PHE A 25 -0.75 -1.56 -18.60
N ALA A 26 -0.16 -0.56 -17.94
CA ALA A 26 0.57 -0.75 -16.69
C ALA A 26 -0.47 -1.05 -15.61
N ASP A 27 -0.92 -2.30 -15.59
CA ASP A 27 -1.89 -2.81 -14.65
C ASP A 27 -1.14 -3.38 -13.45
N ASN A 28 -1.03 -2.58 -12.38
CA ASN A 28 -0.38 -3.01 -11.14
C ASN A 28 -1.31 -3.84 -10.23
N ASP A 29 -2.58 -3.99 -10.62
CA ASP A 29 -3.57 -4.75 -9.87
C ASP A 29 -3.49 -6.25 -10.20
N CYS A 30 -3.83 -7.09 -9.22
CA CYS A 30 -3.97 -8.53 -9.44
C CYS A 30 -5.44 -8.89 -9.59
N ARG A 31 -5.74 -9.75 -10.57
CA ARG A 31 -7.11 -10.15 -10.95
C ARG A 31 -7.37 -11.65 -10.80
N ASP A 32 -6.54 -12.30 -9.99
CA ASP A 32 -6.61 -13.74 -9.77
C ASP A 32 -7.94 -14.12 -9.11
N PRO A 33 -8.64 -15.17 -9.56
CA PRO A 33 -9.85 -15.65 -8.90
C PRO A 33 -9.55 -16.03 -7.44
N ILE A 34 -10.35 -15.56 -6.49
CA ILE A 34 -10.16 -15.83 -5.04
C ILE A 34 -10.02 -17.33 -4.73
N ALA A 35 -10.73 -18.19 -5.47
CA ALA A 35 -10.68 -19.64 -5.30
C ALA A 35 -9.29 -20.25 -5.59
N GLU A 36 -8.45 -19.55 -6.35
CA GLU A 36 -7.09 -19.98 -6.72
C GLU A 36 -6.02 -19.40 -5.79
N TRP A 37 -6.39 -18.51 -4.86
CA TRP A 37 -5.43 -17.83 -3.99
C TRP A 37 -4.75 -18.83 -3.06
N GLN A 38 -3.42 -18.75 -3.05
CA GLN A 38 -2.62 -19.51 -2.10
C GLN A 38 -2.65 -18.83 -0.72
N PRO A 39 -2.55 -19.60 0.38
CA PRO A 39 -2.43 -19.01 1.71
C PRO A 39 -1.20 -18.11 1.83
N ARG A 40 -1.34 -16.96 2.49
CA ARG A 40 -0.23 -16.01 2.74
C ARG A 40 0.99 -16.65 3.40
N ASP A 41 0.79 -17.67 4.22
CA ASP A 41 1.91 -18.36 4.89
C ASP A 41 2.79 -19.14 3.91
N VAL A 42 2.27 -19.54 2.74
CA VAL A 42 3.08 -20.16 1.68
C VAL A 42 4.08 -19.13 1.14
N LEU A 43 3.60 -17.93 0.82
CA LEU A 43 4.45 -16.82 0.39
C LEU A 43 5.47 -16.44 1.48
N ARG A 44 5.01 -16.31 2.74
CA ARG A 44 5.88 -15.99 3.86
C ARG A 44 7.02 -16.99 4.02
N GLN A 45 6.74 -18.28 3.88
CA GLN A 45 7.75 -19.33 4.00
C GLN A 45 8.73 -19.30 2.82
N ALA A 46 8.25 -19.11 1.59
CA ALA A 46 9.10 -18.97 0.42
C ALA A 46 10.10 -17.81 0.58
N LEU A 47 9.61 -16.62 0.95
CA LEU A 47 10.47 -15.45 1.14
C LEU A 47 11.45 -15.62 2.31
N LYS A 48 11.02 -16.22 3.43
CA LYS A 48 11.95 -16.55 4.52
C LYS A 48 13.04 -17.51 4.08
N ALA A 49 12.72 -18.49 3.23
CA ALA A 49 13.72 -19.41 2.67
C ALA A 49 14.71 -18.70 1.74
N GLU A 50 14.29 -17.62 1.09
CA GLU A 50 15.14 -16.73 0.30
C GLU A 50 15.97 -15.75 1.16
N GLY A 51 15.81 -15.78 2.50
CA GLY A 51 16.56 -14.95 3.43
C GLY A 51 15.88 -13.64 3.83
N TRP A 52 14.62 -13.43 3.41
CA TRP A 52 13.88 -12.21 3.73
C TRP A 52 13.38 -12.20 5.18
N LYS A 53 13.41 -11.02 5.79
CA LYS A 53 12.73 -10.72 7.04
C LYS A 53 11.36 -10.11 6.75
N VAL A 54 10.37 -10.98 6.54
CA VAL A 54 8.98 -10.58 6.27
C VAL A 54 8.33 -9.99 7.52
N ARG A 55 7.97 -8.70 7.50
CA ARG A 55 7.25 -8.02 8.60
C ARG A 55 5.75 -8.25 8.47
N ARG A 56 5.14 -7.77 7.37
CA ARG A 56 3.70 -7.88 7.11
C ARG A 56 3.43 -8.43 5.71
N ILE A 57 2.27 -9.07 5.57
CA ILE A 57 1.68 -9.40 4.27
C ILE A 57 0.23 -8.92 4.31
N ARG A 58 -0.11 -7.91 3.51
CA ARG A 58 -1.47 -7.36 3.36
C ARG A 58 -2.03 -7.70 1.97
N ILE A 59 -3.32 -7.47 1.76
CA ILE A 59 -3.97 -7.61 0.45
C ILE A 59 -4.20 -6.18 0.03
N ASP A 60 -3.65 -5.79 -1.11
CA ASP A 60 -3.71 -4.45 -1.66
C ASP A 60 -3.97 -4.56 -3.16
N ASP A 61 -5.03 -3.93 -3.65
CA ASP A 61 -5.49 -3.99 -5.05
C ASP A 61 -5.51 -5.41 -5.65
N GLY A 62 -5.99 -6.35 -4.84
CA GLY A 62 -6.11 -7.77 -5.21
C GLY A 62 -4.78 -8.54 -5.21
N CYS A 63 -3.65 -7.90 -4.90
CA CYS A 63 -2.33 -8.53 -4.77
C CYS A 63 -2.00 -8.81 -3.31
N TYR A 64 -1.01 -9.69 -3.07
CA TYR A 64 -0.33 -9.75 -1.79
C TYR A 64 0.81 -8.75 -1.74
N GLU A 65 0.68 -7.71 -0.93
CA GLU A 65 1.75 -6.76 -0.64
C GLU A 65 2.56 -7.25 0.56
N VAL A 66 3.86 -7.40 0.37
CA VAL A 66 4.82 -7.80 1.38
C VAL A 66 5.68 -6.59 1.74
N ARG A 67 5.73 -6.23 3.02
CA ARG A 67 6.75 -5.30 3.53
C ARG A 67 7.72 -6.00 4.46
N GLY A 68 9.00 -5.68 4.36
CA GLY A 68 10.04 -6.29 5.17
C GLY A 68 11.44 -5.87 4.77
N PHE A 69 12.40 -6.77 5.02
CA PHE A 69 13.77 -6.61 4.55
C PHE A 69 14.16 -7.78 3.63
N ASP A 70 14.83 -7.48 2.52
CA ASP A 70 15.39 -8.50 1.63
C ASP A 70 16.63 -9.18 2.25
N GLN A 71 17.22 -10.13 1.53
CA GLN A 71 18.42 -10.84 1.96
C GLN A 71 19.67 -9.95 2.12
N HIS A 72 19.68 -8.76 1.53
CA HIS A 72 20.77 -7.78 1.65
C HIS A 72 20.53 -6.79 2.79
N GLY A 73 19.37 -6.84 3.43
CA GLY A 73 18.97 -5.92 4.49
C GLY A 73 18.32 -4.63 3.97
N ASN A 74 17.99 -4.54 2.69
CA ASN A 74 17.24 -3.41 2.14
C ASN A 74 15.79 -3.47 2.60
N ARG A 75 15.19 -2.32 2.92
CA ARG A 75 13.76 -2.22 3.17
C ARG A 75 13.00 -2.32 1.84
N VAL A 76 11.98 -3.18 1.79
CA VAL A 76 11.27 -3.48 0.55
C VAL A 76 9.77 -3.53 0.74
N GLU A 77 9.05 -3.03 -0.27
CA GLU A 77 7.65 -3.32 -0.56
C GLU A 77 7.57 -4.15 -1.85
N ALA A 78 6.87 -5.28 -1.81
CA ALA A 78 6.78 -6.17 -2.97
C ALA A 78 5.37 -6.71 -3.16
N LYS A 79 4.80 -6.55 -4.36
CA LYS A 79 3.49 -7.09 -4.71
C LYS A 79 3.62 -8.43 -5.41
N TYR A 80 2.81 -9.41 -4.99
CA TYR A 80 2.77 -10.77 -5.54
C TYR A 80 1.35 -11.13 -5.99
N SER A 81 1.26 -11.87 -7.11
CA SER A 81 0.00 -12.49 -7.55
C SER A 81 -0.44 -13.55 -6.53
N PRO A 82 -1.66 -13.50 -5.96
CA PRO A 82 -2.07 -14.46 -4.93
C PRO A 82 -2.20 -15.90 -5.42
N ALA A 83 -2.57 -16.13 -6.68
CA ALA A 83 -2.73 -17.49 -7.21
C ALA A 83 -1.39 -18.14 -7.54
N SER A 84 -0.45 -17.37 -8.07
CA SER A 84 0.83 -17.90 -8.56
C SER A 84 2.02 -17.66 -7.62
N LEU A 85 1.88 -16.75 -6.66
CA LEU A 85 2.96 -16.20 -5.83
C LEU A 85 4.12 -15.63 -6.65
N ARG A 86 3.84 -15.18 -7.88
CA ARG A 86 4.85 -14.51 -8.71
C ARG A 86 4.97 -13.04 -8.34
N LEU A 87 6.21 -12.58 -8.20
CA LEU A 87 6.55 -11.17 -8.04
C LEU A 87 5.98 -10.36 -9.21
N ARG A 88 5.32 -9.26 -8.88
CA ARG A 88 4.73 -8.30 -9.81
C ARG A 88 5.51 -6.99 -9.79
N GLU A 89 5.76 -6.49 -8.58
CA GLU A 89 6.43 -5.23 -8.33
C GLU A 89 7.34 -5.37 -7.12
N LEU A 90 8.49 -4.72 -7.15
CA LEU A 90 9.46 -4.64 -6.07
C LEU A 90 9.96 -3.21 -5.98
N GLU A 91 9.70 -2.57 -4.86
CA GLU A 91 10.20 -1.26 -4.50
C GLU A 91 11.20 -1.42 -3.36
N ILE A 92 12.36 -0.79 -3.50
CA ILE A 92 13.37 -0.68 -2.44
C ILE A 92 13.22 0.71 -1.84
N GLU A 93 12.78 0.76 -0.59
CA GLU A 93 12.59 2.00 0.16
C GLU A 93 13.96 2.51 0.65
N ASN A 94 14.23 3.80 0.49
CA ASN A 94 15.46 4.43 0.97
C ASN A 94 15.30 4.89 2.43
N ASP A 95 16.41 4.99 3.17
CA ASP A 95 16.45 5.23 4.61
C ASP A 95 15.86 6.59 5.09
N ASP A 96 15.45 7.48 4.19
CA ASP A 96 14.89 8.79 4.52
C ASP A 96 13.36 8.75 4.81
N ASP A 97 12.68 7.66 4.46
CA ASP A 97 11.24 7.47 4.66
C ASP A 97 10.98 6.64 5.93
N ASN A 98 10.91 7.34 7.06
CA ASN A 98 10.63 6.76 8.36
C ASN A 98 9.12 6.45 8.49
N ASP A 99 8.60 5.50 7.70
CA ASP A 99 7.22 5.03 7.90
C ASP A 99 7.18 4.18 9.17
N GLU A 100 6.77 4.83 10.26
CA GLU A 100 6.11 4.15 11.37
C GLU A 100 5.04 3.23 10.76
N ASP A 101 5.00 1.97 11.18
CA ASP A 101 4.06 0.99 10.64
C ASP A 101 2.64 1.56 10.75
N ASP A 102 2.11 2.10 9.64
CA ASP A 102 0.74 2.63 9.58
C ASP A 102 -0.23 1.46 9.76
N ASP A 103 -0.48 1.17 11.03
CA ASP A 103 -1.67 0.57 11.56
C ASP A 103 -2.73 1.65 11.44
N GLU A 104 -3.40 1.71 10.28
CA GLU A 104 -4.58 2.54 10.08
C GLU A 104 -5.62 2.27 11.17
N HIS A 105 -5.55 3.05 12.24
CA HIS A 105 -6.61 3.26 13.21
C HIS A 105 -6.96 4.75 13.19
N HIS A 106 -7.57 5.17 12.09
CA HIS A 106 -8.31 6.42 12.02
C HIS A 106 -9.67 6.26 12.72
N ASP A 107 -9.67 6.26 14.05
CA ASP A 107 -10.86 6.53 14.86
C ASP A 107 -10.50 7.60 15.90
N ARG A 108 -10.50 8.87 15.47
CA ARG A 108 -10.63 10.03 16.37
C ARG A 108 -11.53 11.08 15.73
N ASP A 109 -12.76 10.67 15.46
CA ASP A 109 -13.88 11.59 15.62
C ASP A 109 -14.21 11.69 17.13
N ASP A 110 -14.74 12.85 17.55
CA ASP A 110 -15.24 13.19 18.89
C ASP A 110 -14.24 13.79 19.91
N ASP A 111 -14.05 15.12 19.88
CA ASP A 111 -14.73 16.03 20.83
C ASP A 111 -14.24 17.49 20.66
N HIS A 112 -14.80 18.21 19.68
CA HIS A 112 -14.71 19.67 19.61
C HIS A 112 -16.07 20.32 19.88
N ASP A 113 -16.74 19.93 20.97
CA ASP A 113 -17.84 20.72 21.53
C ASP A 113 -17.63 21.12 23.00
N ARG A 114 -16.61 21.96 23.21
CA ARG A 114 -16.39 22.66 24.49
C ARG A 114 -16.65 24.16 24.40
N LYS A 115 -17.63 24.59 23.58
CA LYS A 115 -18.05 26.00 23.54
C LYS A 115 -19.45 26.29 24.09
N ASP A 116 -20.31 25.29 24.32
CA ASP A 116 -21.64 25.55 24.91
C ASP A 116 -21.74 25.43 26.44
N ARG A 117 -20.65 25.11 27.15
CA ARG A 117 -20.62 25.08 28.63
C ARG A 117 -19.97 26.29 29.29
N ARG A 118 -19.90 27.46 28.64
CA ARG A 118 -19.55 28.73 29.33
C ARG A 118 -20.72 29.69 29.50
N LEU A 119 -21.88 29.41 28.89
CA LEU A 119 -23.08 30.24 29.04
C LEU A 119 -24.02 29.78 30.16
N ARG A 120 -23.78 28.63 30.81
CA ARG A 120 -24.69 28.09 31.85
C ARG A 120 -24.18 28.03 33.28
N THR A 121 -22.89 28.23 33.55
CA THR A 121 -22.32 28.01 34.90
C THR A 121 -22.07 29.28 35.72
N HIS A 122 -22.72 30.40 35.40
CA HIS A 122 -22.88 31.52 36.33
C HIS A 122 -24.02 31.32 37.35
N ALA A 123 -24.59 30.12 37.43
CA ALA A 123 -25.61 29.79 38.42
C ALA A 123 -25.15 28.63 39.32
N ARG A 124 -24.86 28.98 40.57
CA ARG A 124 -24.99 28.17 41.81
C ARG A 124 -23.75 27.41 42.31
N THR A 125 -22.99 28.14 43.15
CA THR A 125 -22.76 27.83 44.59
C THR A 125 -22.14 26.48 45.01
N ALA A 126 -20.87 26.60 45.46
CA ALA A 126 -20.18 25.99 46.62
C ALA A 126 -19.81 24.48 46.69
N PRO A 127 -18.66 24.14 47.31
CA PRO A 127 -18.05 22.80 47.28
C PRO A 127 -18.30 22.01 48.56
N ASN A 128 -18.36 20.67 48.50
CA ASN A 128 -18.21 19.82 49.68
C ASN A 128 -17.40 18.54 49.37
N ASN A 129 -16.33 18.36 50.14
CA ASN A 129 -15.40 17.25 50.17
C ASN A 129 -16.04 16.03 50.90
N GLY A 130 -15.78 14.78 50.49
CA GLY A 130 -16.28 13.62 51.23
C GLY A 130 -15.91 12.23 50.68
N ILE A 131 -15.10 11.50 51.44
CA ILE A 131 -14.60 10.14 51.27
C ILE A 131 -15.70 9.09 51.52
N VAL A 132 -15.76 7.98 50.76
CA VAL A 132 -16.01 6.64 51.32
C VAL A 132 -15.67 5.50 50.32
N SER A 133 -14.88 4.55 50.83
CA SER A 133 -14.48 3.28 50.22
C SER A 133 -15.62 2.27 50.10
N GLY A 134 -15.54 1.34 49.15
CA GLY A 134 -16.27 0.07 49.23
C GLY A 134 -16.48 -0.64 47.90
N SER A 135 -15.63 -1.63 47.60
CA SER A 135 -15.91 -2.69 46.61
C SER A 135 -16.73 -3.81 47.28
N PRO A 136 -17.58 -4.54 46.55
CA PRO A 136 -17.26 -5.96 46.38
C PRO A 136 -17.59 -6.53 44.99
N SER A 137 -16.80 -7.55 44.63
CA SER A 137 -16.85 -8.38 43.42
C SER A 137 -18.03 -9.36 43.43
N PRO A 138 -18.68 -9.67 42.29
CA PRO A 138 -19.72 -10.69 42.24
C PRO A 138 -19.14 -12.09 42.01
N ARG A 139 -19.57 -13.03 42.86
CA ARG A 139 -19.31 -14.45 42.76
C ARG A 139 -20.46 -15.10 41.97
N ASN A 140 -20.04 -15.78 40.92
CA ASN A 140 -20.70 -16.73 40.04
C ASN A 140 -21.53 -17.81 40.75
N GLU A 141 -22.74 -18.02 40.22
CA GLU A 141 -23.53 -19.27 40.26
C GLU A 141 -24.32 -19.37 38.94
#